data_AF-A0A7J8E449-F1
#
_entry.id   AF-A0A7J8E449-F1
#
_cell.length_a   1.000
_cell.length_b   1.000
_cell.length_c   1.000
_cell.angle_alpha   90.00
_cell.angle_beta   90.00
_cell.angle_gamma   90.00
#
_symmetry.space_group_name_H-M   'P 1'
#
loop_
_entity.id
_entity.type
_entity.pdbx_description
1 polymer ?
#
loop_
_entity_poly.entity_id
_entity_poly.type
_entity_poly.pdbx_seq_one_letter_code
_entity_poly.pdbx_strand_id
1 'polypeptide(L)'
;MVPEAHRQNCRKKGKKEDECHNFVQILAIANASHLLTCGTFAFDPKCGVIAVSSFQQVERIESGRGKCPFEPAQRSAAVMAGGVLYAATVKNYLGTEPIISRAVGRAEDWIRTETLPSWLNAPAFVAAVALRPAEWGDEDGDDEIYFFFTEMSRAFDSYERIQVPRVARVCAGDLGGRKTLQQRWTTFLKADLLCPGPEHGRASSVLQDMAILRLETGVGTP
;
A
#
# COMPACT_ATOMS: atom_id res chain seq x y z
N MET A 1 11.27 -1.33 -21.83
CA MET A 1 10.23 -2.29 -22.29
C MET A 1 10.49 -3.67 -21.68
N VAL A 2 9.45 -4.49 -21.47
CA VAL A 2 9.61 -5.86 -20.96
C VAL A 2 10.19 -6.76 -22.05
N PRO A 3 11.26 -7.54 -21.80
CA PRO A 3 11.81 -8.45 -22.80
C PRO A 3 10.81 -9.52 -23.24
N GLU A 4 10.85 -9.92 -24.51
CA GLU A 4 9.87 -10.85 -25.10
C GLU A 4 9.82 -12.21 -24.37
N ALA A 5 10.97 -12.70 -23.88
CA ALA A 5 11.02 -13.92 -23.08
C ALA A 5 10.17 -13.85 -21.80
N HIS A 6 10.13 -12.68 -21.13
CA HIS A 6 9.27 -12.46 -19.95
C HIS A 6 7.80 -12.42 -20.34
N ARG A 7 7.45 -11.77 -21.47
CA ARG A 7 6.08 -11.73 -22.01
C ARG A 7 5.59 -13.12 -22.39
N GLN A 8 6.44 -13.92 -23.04
CA GLN A 8 6.18 -15.34 -23.32
C GLN A 8 5.94 -16.15 -22.05
N ASN A 9 6.75 -15.98 -21.01
CA ASN A 9 6.56 -16.68 -19.74
C ASN A 9 5.23 -16.29 -19.07
N CYS A 10 4.88 -15.00 -19.09
CA CYS A 10 3.60 -14.50 -18.58
C CYS A 10 2.41 -15.17 -19.30
N ARG A 11 2.41 -15.23 -20.63
CA ARG A 11 1.39 -15.94 -21.42
C ARG A 11 1.32 -17.43 -21.11
N LYS A 12 2.47 -18.10 -20.95
CA LYS A 12 2.53 -19.53 -20.58
C LYS A 12 1.88 -19.82 -19.24
N LYS A 13 1.77 -18.82 -18.35
CA LYS A 13 1.03 -18.89 -17.09
C LYS A 13 -0.46 -18.55 -17.24
N GLY A 14 -0.98 -18.44 -18.46
CA GLY A 14 -2.40 -18.25 -18.76
C GLY A 14 -2.89 -16.80 -18.68
N LYS A 15 -1.99 -15.81 -18.62
CA LYS A 15 -2.35 -14.38 -18.62
C LYS A 15 -2.55 -13.85 -20.04
N LYS A 16 -3.38 -12.82 -20.18
CA LYS A 16 -3.69 -12.23 -21.49
C LYS A 16 -2.49 -11.42 -22.00
N GLU A 17 -2.35 -11.30 -23.31
CA GLU A 17 -1.23 -10.59 -23.94
C GLU A 17 -1.14 -9.11 -23.49
N ASP A 18 -2.28 -8.45 -23.36
CA ASP A 18 -2.41 -7.07 -22.89
C ASP A 18 -2.00 -6.90 -21.41
N GLU A 19 -2.09 -7.95 -20.60
CA GLU A 19 -1.65 -7.93 -19.19
C GLU A 19 -0.14 -8.21 -19.05
N CYS A 20 0.51 -8.79 -20.07
CA CYS A 20 1.91 -9.17 -20.07
C CYS A 20 2.86 -8.01 -20.42
N HIS A 21 2.58 -6.82 -19.89
CA HIS A 21 3.39 -5.61 -20.02
C HIS A 21 3.86 -5.11 -18.65
N ASN A 22 4.68 -4.05 -18.64
CA ASN A 22 5.03 -3.38 -17.40
C ASN A 22 4.05 -2.23 -17.16
N PHE A 23 3.17 -2.39 -16.17
CA PHE A 23 2.27 -1.34 -15.73
C PHE A 23 2.89 -0.68 -14.51
N VAL A 24 3.20 0.61 -14.61
CA VAL A 24 3.73 1.40 -13.48
C VAL A 24 2.62 1.56 -12.46
N GLN A 25 2.87 1.13 -11.22
CA GLN A 25 1.92 1.14 -10.11
C GLN A 25 2.32 2.13 -9.02
N ILE A 26 3.62 2.41 -8.88
CA ILE A 26 4.15 3.38 -7.93
C ILE A 26 5.09 4.30 -8.68
N LEU A 27 4.89 5.61 -8.50
CA LEU A 27 5.83 6.65 -8.86
C LEU A 27 5.83 7.66 -7.71
N ALA A 28 6.93 7.74 -6.97
CA ALA A 28 7.01 8.56 -5.77
C ALA A 28 8.37 9.25 -5.64
N ILE A 29 8.40 10.39 -4.97
CA ILE A 29 9.66 11.09 -4.67
C ILE A 29 10.40 10.29 -3.59
N ALA A 30 11.57 9.75 -3.94
CA ALA A 30 12.38 8.98 -2.98
C ALA A 30 13.25 9.90 -2.13
N ASN A 31 13.87 10.90 -2.78
CA ASN A 31 14.68 11.95 -2.17
C ASN A 31 14.82 13.12 -3.18
N ALA A 32 15.63 14.12 -2.84
CA ALA A 32 15.81 15.32 -3.67
C ALA A 32 16.33 15.06 -5.11
N SER A 33 17.00 13.92 -5.35
CA SER A 33 17.61 13.62 -6.65
C SER A 33 17.01 12.41 -7.36
N HIS A 34 16.14 11.63 -6.70
CA HIS A 34 15.62 10.38 -7.24
C HIS A 34 14.11 10.21 -7.01
N LEU A 35 13.45 9.66 -8.02
CA LEU A 35 12.12 9.07 -7.92
C LEU A 35 12.24 7.57 -7.73
N LEU A 36 11.37 6.99 -6.90
CA LEU A 36 11.13 5.56 -6.85
C LEU A 36 10.04 5.20 -7.86
N THR A 37 10.27 4.17 -8.66
CA THR A 37 9.26 3.59 -9.55
C THR A 37 9.12 2.10 -9.32
N CYS A 38 7.90 1.58 -9.32
CA CYS A 38 7.61 0.15 -9.32
C CYS A 38 6.54 -0.20 -10.36
N GLY A 39 6.64 -1.38 -10.96
CA GLY A 39 5.65 -1.86 -11.91
C GLY A 39 5.57 -3.38 -11.98
N THR A 40 4.49 -3.87 -12.59
CA THR A 40 4.12 -5.29 -12.63
C THR A 40 5.08 -6.16 -13.43
N PHE A 41 5.78 -5.55 -14.41
CA PHE A 41 6.79 -6.18 -15.27
C PHE A 41 6.40 -7.59 -15.76
N ALA A 42 5.21 -7.70 -16.38
CA ALA A 42 4.62 -8.96 -16.85
C ALA A 42 4.51 -10.04 -15.75
N PHE A 43 3.86 -9.68 -14.64
CA PHE A 43 3.68 -10.52 -13.45
C PHE A 43 5.02 -11.00 -12.83
N ASP A 44 6.04 -10.15 -12.86
CA ASP A 44 7.29 -10.30 -12.11
C ASP A 44 7.73 -8.94 -11.57
N PRO A 45 7.01 -8.37 -10.57
CA PRO A 45 7.12 -6.98 -10.19
C PRO A 45 8.56 -6.53 -9.94
N LYS A 46 8.91 -5.37 -10.47
CA LYS A 46 10.22 -4.74 -10.30
C LYS A 46 10.07 -3.33 -9.76
N CYS A 47 11.03 -2.93 -8.95
CA CYS A 47 11.22 -1.55 -8.53
C CYS A 47 12.60 -1.06 -8.93
N GLY A 48 12.78 0.25 -8.99
CA GLY A 48 14.07 0.90 -9.18
C GLY A 48 13.95 2.40 -8.97
N VAL A 49 15.03 3.13 -9.20
CA VAL A 49 15.06 4.58 -9.05
C VAL A 49 15.35 5.28 -10.36
N ILE A 50 14.79 6.47 -10.54
CA ILE A 50 15.03 7.33 -11.70
C ILE A 50 15.72 8.60 -11.18
N ALA A 51 16.90 8.90 -11.69
CA ALA A 51 17.56 10.17 -11.40
C ALA A 51 16.75 11.32 -12.01
N VAL A 52 16.35 12.29 -11.19
CA VAL A 52 15.52 13.44 -11.61
C VAL A 52 16.25 14.31 -12.62
N SER A 53 17.58 14.40 -12.52
CA SER A 53 18.42 15.23 -13.39
C SER A 53 18.46 14.76 -14.85
N SER A 54 18.42 13.45 -15.09
CA SER A 54 18.49 12.87 -16.44
C SER A 54 17.15 12.36 -16.94
N PHE A 55 16.36 11.73 -16.06
CA PHE A 55 15.08 11.10 -16.36
C PHE A 55 15.12 10.11 -17.55
N GLN A 56 16.26 9.44 -17.76
CA GLN A 56 16.50 8.60 -18.94
C GLN A 56 16.26 7.11 -18.71
N GLN A 57 16.64 6.58 -17.54
CA GLN A 57 16.60 5.15 -17.28
C GLN A 57 16.23 4.84 -15.82
N VAL A 58 15.75 3.62 -15.60
CA VAL A 58 15.53 3.07 -14.27
C VAL A 58 16.81 2.37 -13.81
N GLU A 59 17.38 2.86 -12.72
CA GLU A 59 18.59 2.38 -12.10
C GLU A 59 18.28 1.49 -10.90
N ARG A 60 19.28 0.72 -10.45
CA ARG A 60 19.20 -0.10 -9.21
C ARG A 60 17.96 -1.00 -9.15
N ILE A 61 17.67 -1.68 -10.27
CA ILE A 61 16.51 -2.55 -10.39
C ILE A 61 16.56 -3.66 -9.33
N GLU A 62 15.46 -3.80 -8.60
CA GLU A 62 15.26 -4.80 -7.55
C GLU A 62 13.89 -5.46 -7.65
N SER A 63 13.65 -6.46 -6.81
CA SER A 63 12.34 -7.11 -6.70
C SER A 63 11.29 -6.14 -6.15
N GLY A 64 10.17 -6.00 -6.87
CA GLY A 64 8.99 -5.28 -6.44
C GLY A 64 8.00 -6.14 -5.66
N ARG A 65 8.30 -7.42 -5.40
CA ARG A 65 7.41 -8.33 -4.69
C ARG A 65 7.07 -7.80 -3.29
N GLY A 66 5.78 -7.59 -3.01
CA GLY A 66 5.31 -7.01 -1.75
C GLY A 66 5.42 -5.47 -1.68
N LYS A 67 5.98 -4.82 -2.70
CA LYS A 67 5.93 -3.37 -2.90
C LYS A 67 4.85 -3.00 -3.92
N CYS A 68 4.73 -3.79 -4.98
CA CYS A 68 3.84 -3.60 -6.12
C CYS A 68 3.13 -4.93 -6.44
N PRO A 69 1.87 -4.90 -6.91
CA PRO A 69 1.14 -6.11 -7.30
C PRO A 69 1.74 -6.78 -8.54
N PHE A 70 1.44 -8.07 -8.71
CA PHE A 70 1.77 -8.85 -9.90
C PHE A 70 0.82 -8.54 -11.06
N GLU A 71 -0.46 -8.43 -10.75
CA GLU A 71 -1.53 -8.20 -11.72
C GLU A 71 -1.80 -6.70 -11.90
N PRO A 72 -1.95 -6.18 -13.12
CA PRO A 72 -2.21 -4.75 -13.36
C PRO A 72 -3.49 -4.21 -12.74
N ALA A 73 -4.54 -5.04 -12.68
CA ALA A 73 -5.85 -4.67 -12.14
C ALA A 73 -5.94 -4.80 -10.60
N GLN A 74 -4.94 -5.43 -9.98
CA GLN A 74 -4.92 -5.61 -8.53
C GLN A 74 -4.63 -4.26 -7.85
N ARG A 75 -5.58 -3.80 -7.03
CA ARG A 75 -5.42 -2.55 -6.29
C ARG A 75 -4.30 -2.66 -5.25
N SER A 76 -3.56 -1.56 -5.10
CA SER A 76 -2.50 -1.39 -4.12
C SER A 76 -2.43 0.07 -3.70
N ALA A 77 -1.78 0.36 -2.59
CA ALA A 77 -1.50 1.71 -2.13
C ALA A 77 -0.09 1.81 -1.58
N ALA A 78 0.55 2.96 -1.74
CA ALA A 78 1.89 3.19 -1.23
C ALA A 78 2.13 4.65 -0.92
N VAL A 79 3.00 4.91 0.06
CA VAL A 79 3.45 6.26 0.42
C VAL A 79 4.93 6.26 0.78
N MET A 80 5.63 7.32 0.40
CA MET A 80 6.99 7.59 0.85
C MET A 80 6.94 8.49 2.08
N ALA A 81 7.57 8.10 3.18
CA ALA A 81 7.72 8.91 4.39
C ALA A 81 9.11 8.71 4.98
N GLY A 82 9.81 9.80 5.32
CA GLY A 82 11.19 9.73 5.83
C GLY A 82 12.18 9.02 4.89
N GLY A 83 11.97 9.09 3.56
CA GLY A 83 12.79 8.37 2.58
C GLY A 83 12.53 6.86 2.51
N VAL A 84 11.47 6.38 3.19
CA VAL A 84 11.10 4.97 3.29
C VAL A 84 9.76 4.71 2.59
N LEU A 85 9.68 3.58 1.86
CA LEU A 85 8.45 3.11 1.24
C LEU A 85 7.59 2.33 2.23
N TYR A 86 6.35 2.75 2.38
CA TYR A 86 5.27 1.99 3.01
C TYR A 86 4.32 1.52 1.93
N ALA A 87 4.07 0.21 1.85
CA ALA A 87 3.30 -0.40 0.77
C ALA A 87 2.21 -1.33 1.31
N ALA A 88 1.04 -1.25 0.71
CA ALA A 88 -0.14 -2.08 0.95
C ALA A 88 -0.54 -2.75 -0.36
N THR A 89 -0.30 -4.05 -0.48
CA THR A 89 -0.46 -4.79 -1.74
C THR A 89 -0.61 -6.29 -1.47
N VAL A 90 -0.46 -7.11 -2.51
CA VAL A 90 -0.38 -8.57 -2.41
C VAL A 90 1.05 -9.06 -2.63
N LYS A 91 1.50 -10.00 -1.81
CA LYS A 91 2.87 -10.52 -1.83
C LYS A 91 3.07 -11.61 -2.88
N ASN A 92 2.02 -12.32 -3.30
CA ASN A 92 2.14 -13.49 -4.15
C ASN A 92 1.46 -13.29 -5.52
N TYR A 93 1.80 -14.17 -6.45
CA TYR A 93 1.30 -14.14 -7.83
C TYR A 93 -0.23 -14.30 -7.91
N LEU A 94 -0.83 -15.05 -6.97
CA LEU A 94 -2.25 -15.35 -6.95
C LEU A 94 -3.12 -14.23 -6.37
N GLY A 95 -2.52 -13.19 -5.78
CA GLY A 95 -3.27 -12.09 -5.15
C GLY A 95 -3.95 -12.47 -3.83
N THR A 96 -3.51 -13.53 -3.15
CA THR A 96 -4.17 -14.08 -1.96
C THR A 96 -3.46 -13.78 -0.65
N GLU A 97 -2.21 -13.29 -0.70
CA GLU A 97 -1.42 -12.91 0.48
C GLU A 97 -1.36 -11.38 0.61
N PRO A 98 -2.36 -10.73 1.24
CA PRO A 98 -2.30 -9.29 1.46
C PRO A 98 -1.19 -8.95 2.46
N ILE A 99 -0.56 -7.80 2.26
CA ILE A 99 0.54 -7.32 3.09
C ILE A 99 0.49 -5.80 3.19
N ILE A 100 0.62 -5.29 4.42
CA ILE A 100 1.04 -3.90 4.67
C ILE A 100 2.45 -3.96 5.26
N SER A 101 3.41 -3.27 4.66
CA SER A 101 4.82 -3.36 5.07
C SER A 101 5.60 -2.07 4.91
N ARG A 102 6.68 -1.96 5.69
CA ARG A 102 7.77 -0.99 5.50
C ARG A 102 8.87 -1.66 4.69
N ALA A 103 8.93 -1.34 3.40
CA ALA A 103 9.69 -2.09 2.41
C ALA A 103 11.11 -1.53 2.21
N VAL A 104 11.90 -1.48 3.29
CA VAL A 104 13.29 -1.00 3.33
C VAL A 104 14.26 -2.16 3.29
N GLY A 105 15.27 -2.08 2.43
CA GLY A 105 16.31 -3.10 2.37
C GLY A 105 15.76 -4.46 1.93
N ARG A 106 16.31 -5.54 2.48
CA ARG A 106 15.97 -6.91 2.07
C ARG A 106 14.63 -7.35 2.65
N ALA A 107 13.89 -8.17 1.91
CA ALA A 107 12.51 -8.55 2.25
C ALA A 107 12.37 -9.36 3.55
N GLU A 108 13.45 -10.00 3.99
CA GLU A 108 13.57 -10.66 5.27
C GLU A 108 13.55 -9.68 6.45
N ASP A 109 14.00 -8.44 6.28
CA ASP A 109 14.14 -7.45 7.35
C ASP A 109 12.93 -6.51 7.50
N TRP A 110 11.94 -6.66 6.61
CA TRP A 110 10.78 -5.77 6.59
C TRP A 110 9.86 -5.98 7.80
N ILE A 111 9.42 -4.88 8.40
CA ILE A 111 8.27 -4.89 9.30
C ILE A 111 6.99 -4.98 8.45
N ARG A 112 6.12 -5.93 8.79
CA ARG A 112 4.92 -6.25 8.01
C ARG A 112 3.75 -6.73 8.85
N THR A 113 2.57 -6.78 8.26
CA THR A 113 1.40 -7.43 8.88
C THR A 113 1.59 -8.94 8.99
N GLU A 114 0.93 -9.55 9.98
CA GLU A 114 0.87 -11.01 10.08
C GLU A 114 -0.06 -11.61 9.00
N THR A 115 0.24 -12.83 8.55
CA THR A 115 -0.59 -13.55 7.56
C THR A 115 -1.80 -14.20 8.22
N LEU A 116 -2.61 -13.40 8.92
CA LEU A 116 -3.81 -13.84 9.61
C LEU A 116 -5.02 -12.97 9.20
N PRO A 117 -6.21 -13.56 8.98
CA PRO A 117 -7.42 -12.80 8.65
C PRO A 117 -7.87 -11.80 9.73
N SER A 118 -7.36 -11.90 10.97
CA SER A 118 -7.61 -10.88 12.00
C SER A 118 -6.95 -9.55 11.66
N TRP A 119 -5.83 -9.58 10.93
CA TRP A 119 -5.10 -8.39 10.50
C TRP A 119 -5.68 -7.85 9.20
N LEU A 120 -5.76 -8.69 8.18
CA LEU A 120 -6.24 -8.33 6.84
C LEU A 120 -7.06 -9.48 6.26
N ASN A 121 -8.32 -9.22 5.90
CA ASN A 121 -9.21 -10.26 5.36
C ASN A 121 -9.67 -9.96 3.93
N ALA A 122 -8.90 -10.44 2.94
CA ALA A 122 -9.11 -10.16 1.52
C ALA A 122 -9.33 -8.65 1.22
N PRO A 123 -8.38 -7.78 1.62
CA PRO A 123 -8.52 -6.34 1.44
C PRO A 123 -8.36 -5.91 -0.03
N ALA A 124 -9.15 -4.92 -0.43
CA ALA A 124 -8.93 -4.09 -1.61
C ALA A 124 -8.37 -2.73 -1.13
N PHE A 125 -7.06 -2.53 -1.30
CA PHE A 125 -6.39 -1.30 -0.90
C PHE A 125 -6.81 -0.11 -1.77
N VAL A 126 -6.85 1.07 -1.16
CA VAL A 126 -7.30 2.31 -1.83
C VAL A 126 -6.22 3.37 -1.74
N ALA A 127 -5.77 3.72 -0.54
CA ALA A 127 -4.81 4.80 -0.34
C ALA A 127 -3.90 4.53 0.87
N ALA A 128 -2.73 5.17 0.83
CA ALA A 128 -1.79 5.21 1.94
C ALA A 128 -1.31 6.66 2.09
N VAL A 129 -1.14 7.11 3.32
CA VAL A 129 -0.75 8.49 3.59
C VAL A 129 0.07 8.57 4.87
N ALA A 130 1.04 9.48 4.87
CA ALA A 130 1.81 9.84 6.05
C ALA A 130 1.26 11.13 6.62
N LEU A 131 0.93 11.10 7.90
CA LEU A 131 0.46 12.24 8.67
C LEU A 131 1.40 12.43 9.86
N ARG A 132 1.80 13.68 10.10
CA ARG A 132 2.65 14.00 11.25
C ARG A 132 1.77 14.53 12.38
N PRO A 133 1.81 13.96 13.59
CA PRO A 133 1.05 14.49 14.72
C PRO A 133 1.31 15.97 15.03
N ALA A 134 2.50 16.46 14.70
CA ALA A 134 2.84 17.87 14.76
C ALA A 134 1.91 18.78 13.92
N GLU A 135 1.27 18.26 12.87
CA GLU A 135 0.28 19.01 12.05
C GLU A 135 -0.98 19.38 12.86
N TRP A 136 -1.26 18.71 13.99
CA TRP A 136 -2.39 18.98 14.88
C TRP A 136 -2.00 19.22 16.34
N GLY A 137 -0.75 19.60 16.59
CA GLY A 137 -0.29 20.10 17.89
C GLY A 137 0.32 19.06 18.84
N ASP A 138 0.61 17.85 18.35
CA ASP A 138 1.38 16.85 19.09
C ASP A 138 2.82 16.80 18.56
N GLU A 139 3.69 17.68 19.10
CA GLU A 139 5.08 17.84 18.61
C GLU A 139 5.99 16.66 18.94
N ASP A 140 5.63 15.85 19.96
CA ASP A 140 6.41 14.69 20.40
C ASP A 140 5.95 13.39 19.71
N GLY A 141 4.87 13.44 18.93
CA GLY A 141 4.29 12.27 18.27
C GLY A 141 5.10 11.80 17.05
N ASP A 142 5.36 10.49 17.00
CA ASP A 142 5.93 9.84 15.81
C ASP A 142 5.01 10.01 14.59
N ASP A 143 5.61 10.22 13.41
CA ASP A 143 4.89 10.16 12.13
C ASP A 143 4.04 8.88 12.05
N GLU A 144 2.79 9.02 11.62
CA GLU A 144 1.85 7.92 11.50
C GLU A 144 1.52 7.65 10.03
N ILE A 145 1.50 6.37 9.67
CA ILE A 145 1.16 5.94 8.32
C ILE A 145 -0.22 5.31 8.34
N TYR A 146 -1.14 5.95 7.65
CA TYR A 146 -2.53 5.53 7.52
C TYR A 146 -2.74 4.77 6.22
N PHE A 147 -3.51 3.68 6.28
CA PHE A 147 -3.89 2.85 5.14
C PHE A 147 -5.41 2.74 5.08
N PHE A 148 -5.94 2.93 3.89
CA PHE A 148 -7.37 2.93 3.62
C PHE A 148 -7.68 1.79 2.65
N PHE A 149 -8.65 0.95 3.02
CA PHE A 149 -8.99 -0.24 2.24
C PHE A 149 -10.40 -0.72 2.55
N THR A 150 -10.96 -1.55 1.68
CA THR A 150 -12.19 -2.30 1.96
C THR A 150 -11.82 -3.75 2.21
N GLU A 151 -12.31 -4.40 3.28
CA GLU A 151 -12.05 -5.81 3.53
C GLU A 151 -13.34 -6.58 3.86
N MET A 152 -13.24 -7.91 3.92
CA MET A 152 -14.35 -8.75 4.36
C MET A 152 -14.50 -8.70 5.88
N SER A 153 -15.70 -8.33 6.35
CA SER A 153 -16.05 -8.34 7.78
C SER A 153 -15.88 -9.72 8.38
N ARG A 154 -15.53 -9.74 9.67
CA ARG A 154 -15.49 -10.94 10.50
C ARG A 154 -16.65 -11.00 11.49
N ALA A 155 -17.72 -10.22 11.29
CA ALA A 155 -18.88 -10.21 12.17
C ALA A 155 -19.29 -11.64 12.52
N PHE A 156 -19.31 -11.93 13.83
CA PHE A 156 -19.58 -13.26 14.35
C PHE A 156 -20.98 -13.69 13.90
N ASP A 157 -21.06 -14.86 13.29
CA ASP A 157 -22.29 -15.64 13.07
C ASP A 157 -23.26 -15.20 11.94
N SER A 158 -22.84 -14.33 11.01
CA SER A 158 -23.61 -14.11 9.77
C SER A 158 -22.99 -14.87 8.59
N TYR A 159 -23.79 -15.68 7.88
CA TYR A 159 -23.43 -16.22 6.55
C TYR A 159 -23.17 -15.11 5.51
N GLU A 160 -23.46 -13.86 5.84
CA GLU A 160 -23.30 -12.70 4.98
C GLU A 160 -21.84 -12.23 4.93
N ARG A 161 -21.28 -12.33 3.73
CA ARG A 161 -19.99 -11.77 3.36
C ARG A 161 -20.14 -10.26 3.16
N ILE A 162 -20.08 -9.50 4.25
CA ILE A 162 -20.21 -8.04 4.24
C ILE A 162 -18.82 -7.41 4.03
N GLN A 163 -18.68 -6.58 3.00
CA GLN A 163 -17.52 -5.71 2.83
C GLN A 163 -17.61 -4.52 3.77
N VAL A 164 -16.50 -4.10 4.36
CA VAL A 164 -16.47 -2.95 5.27
C VAL A 164 -15.24 -2.10 4.97
N PRO A 165 -15.40 -0.77 4.80
CA PRO A 165 -14.27 0.12 4.63
C PRO A 165 -13.55 0.29 5.97
N ARG A 166 -12.23 0.30 5.93
CA ARG A 166 -11.33 0.36 7.07
C ARG A 166 -10.33 1.50 6.89
N VAL A 167 -10.00 2.10 8.01
CA VAL A 167 -8.74 2.84 8.18
C VAL A 167 -7.87 2.02 9.13
N ALA A 168 -6.59 1.86 8.78
CA ALA A 168 -5.58 1.32 9.66
C ALA A 168 -4.43 2.32 9.83
N ARG A 169 -3.73 2.25 10.96
CA ARG A 169 -2.51 3.03 11.20
C ARG A 169 -1.37 2.17 11.69
N VAL A 170 -0.15 2.63 11.47
CA VAL A 170 1.10 2.18 12.10
C VAL A 170 1.98 3.39 12.41
N CYS A 171 2.83 3.30 13.43
CA CYS A 171 3.82 4.33 13.72
C CYS A 171 5.05 4.11 12.82
N ALA A 172 5.60 5.20 12.26
CA ALA A 172 6.80 5.14 11.43
C ALA A 172 8.01 4.61 12.21
N GLY A 173 8.09 4.87 13.52
CA GLY A 173 9.13 4.41 14.44
C GLY A 173 9.02 2.95 14.88
N ASP A 174 7.97 2.21 14.50
CA ASP A 174 7.75 0.83 14.96
C ASP A 174 8.87 -0.11 14.47
N LEU A 175 9.55 -0.79 15.39
CA LEU A 175 10.66 -1.71 15.09
C LEU A 175 10.26 -3.19 15.11
N GLY A 176 8.98 -3.46 15.38
CA GLY A 176 8.48 -4.78 15.66
C GLY A 176 8.86 -5.30 17.04
N GLY A 177 8.36 -6.49 17.37
CA GLY A 177 8.56 -7.07 18.69
C GLY A 177 9.87 -7.87 18.83
N ARG A 178 10.40 -7.94 20.05
CA ARG A 178 11.67 -8.63 20.35
C ARG A 178 11.55 -10.15 20.42
N LYS A 179 10.45 -10.67 20.99
CA LYS A 179 10.22 -12.11 21.20
C LYS A 179 9.00 -12.58 20.42
N THR A 180 7.86 -11.96 20.70
CA THR A 180 6.64 -12.06 19.89
C THR A 180 6.66 -10.97 18.81
N LEU A 181 5.90 -11.14 17.72
CA LEU A 181 5.78 -10.15 16.65
C LEU A 181 7.13 -9.70 16.06
N GLN A 182 8.10 -10.61 15.97
CA GLN A 182 9.38 -10.33 15.31
C GLN A 182 9.14 -9.95 13.85
N GLN A 183 9.65 -8.79 13.45
CA GLN A 183 9.43 -8.22 12.11
C GLN A 183 7.94 -8.08 11.76
N ARG A 184 7.10 -7.85 12.77
CA ARG A 184 5.67 -7.54 12.60
C ARG A 184 5.36 -6.22 13.26
N TRP A 185 4.38 -5.50 12.71
CA TRP A 185 3.91 -4.27 13.33
C TRP A 185 3.44 -4.53 14.77
N THR A 186 3.90 -3.72 15.71
CA THR A 186 3.38 -3.70 17.09
C THR A 186 2.33 -2.60 17.28
N THR A 187 2.27 -1.65 16.35
CA THR A 187 1.40 -0.48 16.35
C THR A 187 0.27 -0.56 15.33
N PHE A 188 0.10 -1.71 14.65
CA PHE A 188 -1.00 -1.90 13.70
C PHE A 188 -2.35 -1.94 14.41
N LEU A 189 -3.18 -0.94 14.13
CA LEU A 189 -4.56 -0.85 14.58
C LEU A 189 -5.45 -0.54 13.38
N LYS A 190 -6.68 -1.04 13.37
CA LYS A 190 -7.68 -0.73 12.35
C LYS A 190 -9.06 -0.48 12.95
N ALA A 191 -9.84 0.37 12.30
CA ALA A 191 -11.19 0.74 12.67
C ALA A 191 -12.10 0.77 11.44
N ASP A 192 -13.42 0.64 11.65
CA ASP A 192 -14.43 0.79 10.61
C ASP A 192 -14.60 2.26 10.21
N LEU A 193 -14.74 2.52 8.91
CA LEU A 193 -15.08 3.83 8.36
C LEU A 193 -16.57 3.89 8.03
N LEU A 194 -17.38 4.32 8.98
CA LEU A 194 -18.82 4.41 8.77
C LEU A 194 -19.16 5.62 7.88
N CYS A 195 -19.73 5.35 6.71
CA CYS A 195 -20.31 6.36 5.83
C CYS A 195 -21.83 6.13 5.73
N PRO A 196 -22.60 6.62 6.72
CA PRO A 196 -24.05 6.47 6.71
C PRO A 196 -24.65 7.30 5.57
N GLY A 197 -25.59 6.69 4.84
CA GLY A 197 -26.34 7.38 3.79
C GLY A 197 -27.36 8.38 4.36
N PRO A 198 -27.91 9.28 3.52
CA PRO A 198 -28.72 10.42 3.96
C PRO A 198 -29.92 10.04 4.84
N GLU A 199 -30.69 9.00 4.51
CA GLU A 199 -31.68 8.39 5.41
C GLU A 199 -32.03 6.95 4.95
N HIS A 200 -32.09 5.99 5.88
CA HIS A 200 -32.78 4.69 5.77
C HIS A 200 -32.41 3.67 4.64
N GLY A 201 -31.27 3.74 3.95
CA GLY A 201 -30.95 2.64 3.03
C GLY A 201 -29.62 2.72 2.30
N ARG A 202 -28.76 1.73 2.56
CA ARG A 202 -27.41 1.49 2.02
C ARG A 202 -26.33 2.46 2.51
N ALA A 203 -25.67 2.09 3.60
CA ALA A 203 -24.31 2.57 3.87
C ALA A 203 -23.40 2.14 2.70
N SER A 204 -22.57 3.06 2.19
CA SER A 204 -21.56 2.70 1.19
C SER A 204 -20.49 1.84 1.86
N SER A 205 -20.53 0.54 1.60
CA SER A 205 -19.63 -0.46 2.18
C SER A 205 -18.31 -0.63 1.43
N VAL A 206 -18.14 0.07 0.30
CA VAL A 206 -16.95 -0.03 -0.55
C VAL A 206 -16.31 1.34 -0.69
N LEU A 207 -15.11 1.46 -0.15
CA LEU A 207 -14.25 2.62 -0.34
C LEU A 207 -13.64 2.59 -1.74
N GLN A 208 -13.82 3.67 -2.50
CA GLN A 208 -13.29 3.79 -3.87
C GLN A 208 -12.02 4.61 -3.96
N ASP A 209 -11.96 5.72 -3.23
CA ASP A 209 -10.86 6.68 -3.22
C ASP A 209 -10.84 7.48 -1.89
N MET A 210 -9.74 8.19 -1.61
CA MET A 210 -9.57 9.04 -0.44
C MET A 210 -8.72 10.27 -0.79
N ALA A 211 -9.13 11.43 -0.26
CA ALA A 211 -8.34 12.66 -0.30
C ALA A 211 -8.23 13.25 1.10
N ILE A 212 -7.07 13.87 1.38
CA ILE A 212 -6.85 14.61 2.63
C ILE A 212 -6.97 16.08 2.34
N LEU A 213 -7.84 16.75 3.09
CA LEU A 213 -7.97 18.19 3.09
C LEU A 213 -7.04 18.74 4.17
N ARG A 214 -5.93 19.37 3.76
CA ARG A 214 -5.07 20.14 4.66
C ARG A 214 -5.60 21.58 4.71
N LEU A 215 -5.88 22.07 5.92
CA LEU A 215 -6.27 23.47 6.10
C LEU A 215 -5.06 24.37 5.83
N GLU A 216 -5.20 25.37 4.96
CA GLU A 216 -4.18 26.39 4.79
C GLU A 216 -4.13 27.28 6.04
N THR A 217 -3.09 27.15 6.84
CA THR A 217 -2.78 28.09 7.92
C THR A 217 -2.12 29.34 7.32
N GLY A 218 -2.91 30.23 6.69
CA GLY A 218 -2.28 31.41 6.07
C GLY A 218 -3.12 32.42 5.29
N VAL A 219 -4.46 32.37 5.31
CA VAL A 219 -5.25 33.49 4.75
C VAL A 219 -6.03 34.14 5.88
N GLY A 220 -5.48 35.23 6.39
CA GLY A 220 -6.25 36.19 7.16
C GLY A 220 -7.48 36.59 6.35
N THR A 221 -8.65 36.45 6.96
CA THR A 221 -9.88 37.05 6.45
C THR A 221 -9.64 38.55 6.18
N PRO A 222 -10.09 39.08 5.03
CA PRO A 222 -9.96 40.50 4.72
C PRO A 222 -10.71 41.39 5.72
#